data_AF-A0A7I7SSK2-F1
#
_entry.id   AF-A0A7I7SSK2-F1
#
_cell.length_a   1.000
_cell.length_b   1.000
_cell.length_c   1.000
_cell.angle_alpha   90.00
_cell.angle_beta   90.00
_cell.angle_gamma   90.00
#
_symmetry.space_group_name_H-M   'P 1'
#
loop_
_entity.id
_entity.type
_entity.pdbx_description
1 polymer ?
#
loop_
_entity_poly.entity_id
_entity_poly.type
_entity_poly.pdbx_seq_one_letter_code
_entity_poly.pdbx_strand_id
1 'polypeptide(L)'
;MNPKMRIRLDRTICDGFGICAKQAPKHFSLDDWGYASLIGDGTVEEADRDDVLRALFDCPVHAIVEISDNEFVGEAPPNGTAATDEAPAFEARWGFAQ
;
A
#
# COMPACT_ATOMS: atom_id res chain seq x y z
N MET A 1 9.60 20.22 -2.03
CA MET A 1 10.11 18.86 -1.79
C MET A 1 9.44 17.94 -2.79
N ASN A 2 10.20 17.12 -3.52
CA ASN A 2 9.59 16.09 -4.37
C ASN A 2 8.85 15.10 -3.45
N PRO A 3 7.60 14.71 -3.77
CA PRO A 3 6.89 13.71 -2.98
C PRO A 3 7.71 12.42 -3.00
N LYS A 4 8.20 11.99 -1.83
CA LYS A 4 8.92 10.73 -1.69
C LYS A 4 7.91 9.59 -1.64
N MET A 5 8.02 8.66 -2.57
CA MET A 5 7.27 7.41 -2.53
C MET A 5 7.67 6.63 -1.28
N ARG A 6 6.69 6.08 -0.57
CA ARG A 6 6.93 5.18 0.56
C ARG A 6 6.19 3.88 0.35
N ILE A 7 6.79 2.78 0.78
CA ILE A 7 6.21 1.44 0.66
C ILE A 7 6.14 0.74 2.00
N ARG A 8 5.20 -0.20 2.10
CA ARG A 8 5.08 -1.14 3.22
C ARG A 8 4.97 -2.56 2.70
N LEU A 9 5.58 -3.47 3.45
CA LEU A 9 5.46 -4.90 3.26
C LEU A 9 4.57 -5.50 4.37
N ASP A 10 3.47 -6.13 3.98
CA ASP A 10 2.66 -6.93 4.88
C ASP A 10 3.20 -8.35 4.97
N ARG A 11 3.92 -8.63 6.06
CA ARG A 11 4.50 -9.96 6.32
C ARG A 11 3.47 -11.03 6.67
N THR A 12 2.22 -10.67 6.98
CA THR A 12 1.16 -11.63 7.25
C THR A 12 0.55 -12.21 5.97
N ILE A 13 0.72 -11.52 4.85
CA ILE A 13 0.24 -11.94 3.52
C ILE A 13 1.40 -12.45 2.65
N CYS A 14 2.63 -12.02 2.92
CA CYS A 14 3.82 -12.47 2.20
C CYS A 14 3.99 -14.00 2.30
N ASP A 15 4.05 -14.69 1.15
CA ASP A 15 4.19 -16.15 1.05
C ASP A 15 5.56 -16.57 0.45
N GLY A 16 6.57 -15.70 0.50
CA GLY A 16 7.95 -16.07 0.19
C GLY A 16 8.32 -16.29 -1.29
N PHE A 17 7.56 -15.76 -2.25
CA PHE A 17 7.87 -15.87 -3.69
C PHE A 17 9.24 -15.28 -4.11
N GLY A 18 9.76 -14.32 -3.34
CA GLY A 18 11.10 -13.74 -3.53
C GLY A 18 11.29 -12.87 -4.78
N ILE A 19 10.24 -12.58 -5.56
CA ILE A 19 10.33 -11.75 -6.77
C ILE A 19 10.69 -10.30 -6.43
N CYS A 20 10.18 -9.77 -5.31
CA CYS A 20 10.47 -8.40 -4.87
C CYS A 20 11.96 -8.15 -4.64
N ALA A 21 12.69 -9.09 -4.04
CA ALA A 21 14.13 -8.98 -3.83
C ALA A 21 14.94 -9.11 -5.13
N LYS A 22 14.38 -9.71 -6.19
CA LYS A 22 15.00 -9.74 -7.52
C LYS A 22 14.83 -8.41 -8.24
N GLN A 23 13.63 -7.81 -8.16
CA GLN A 23 13.33 -6.52 -8.80
C GLN A 23 14.01 -5.36 -8.08
N ALA A 24 13.90 -5.30 -6.75
CA ALA A 24 14.42 -4.20 -5.93
C ALA A 24 15.27 -4.71 -4.75
N PRO A 25 16.48 -5.26 -5.01
CA PRO A 25 17.36 -5.85 -3.98
C PRO A 25 17.85 -4.87 -2.92
N LYS A 26 17.80 -3.56 -3.19
CA LYS A 26 18.16 -2.52 -2.22
C LYS A 26 17.08 -2.29 -1.16
N HIS A 27 15.83 -2.61 -1.48
CA HIS A 27 14.65 -2.33 -0.65
C HIS A 27 14.10 -3.58 0.03
N PHE A 28 14.36 -4.76 -0.54
CA PHE A 28 13.89 -6.03 0.00
C PHE A 28 15.05 -7.01 0.20
N SER A 29 15.12 -7.58 1.40
CA SER A 29 15.97 -8.73 1.70
C SER A 29 15.11 -9.97 1.90
N LEU A 30 15.65 -11.16 1.62
CA LEU A 30 15.02 -12.43 1.98
C LEU A 30 15.74 -13.03 3.19
N ASP A 31 14.98 -13.65 4.08
CA ASP A 31 15.54 -14.47 5.15
C ASP A 31 15.83 -15.91 4.67
N ASP A 32 16.33 -16.75 5.59
CA ASP A 32 16.70 -18.14 5.31
C ASP A 32 15.49 -19.01 4.91
N TRP A 33 14.26 -18.56 5.15
CA TRP A 33 13.02 -19.22 4.76
C TRP A 33 12.40 -18.63 3.49
N GLY A 34 13.04 -17.62 2.88
CA GLY A 34 12.59 -16.97 1.66
C GLY A 34 11.54 -15.89 1.87
N TYR A 35 11.18 -15.55 3.12
CA TYR A 35 10.25 -14.46 3.39
C TYR A 35 10.94 -13.12 3.22
N ALA A 36 10.22 -12.19 2.60
CA ALA A 36 10.73 -10.85 2.41
C ALA A 36 10.69 -10.05 3.72
N SER A 37 11.69 -9.19 3.87
CA SER A 37 11.73 -8.11 4.85
C SER A 37 12.12 -6.82 4.15
N LEU A 38 11.57 -5.71 4.62
CA LEU A 38 11.85 -4.39 4.07
C LEU A 38 13.12 -3.84 4.71
N ILE A 39 14.02 -3.28 3.90
CA ILE A 39 15.26 -2.66 4.33
C ILE A 39 14.98 -1.18 4.62
N GLY A 40 15.21 -0.75 5.86
CA GLY A 40 14.95 0.64 6.27
C GLY A 40 13.49 0.91 6.62
N ASP A 41 13.03 2.14 6.35
CA ASP A 41 11.72 2.68 6.77
C ASP A 41 10.69 2.72 5.63
N GLY A 42 11.02 2.13 4.48
CA GLY A 42 10.16 2.10 3.29
C GLY A 42 10.26 3.34 2.41
N THR A 43 11.17 4.28 2.71
CA THR A 43 11.39 5.44 1.85
C THR A 43 12.10 5.03 0.55
N VAL A 44 11.49 5.36 -0.59
CA VAL A 44 12.02 5.04 -1.91
C VAL A 44 12.55 6.30 -2.58
N GLU A 45 13.81 6.28 -2.98
CA GLU A 45 14.40 7.34 -3.78
C GLU A 45 13.91 7.26 -5.22
N GLU A 46 13.81 8.40 -5.89
CA GLU A 46 13.19 8.50 -7.22
C GLU A 46 13.89 7.63 -8.28
N ALA A 47 15.19 7.39 -8.13
CA ALA A 47 15.97 6.51 -9.00
C ALA A 47 15.62 5.01 -8.85
N ASP A 48 15.11 4.58 -7.70
CA ASP A 48 14.73 3.18 -7.45
C ASP A 48 13.21 2.96 -7.65
N ARG A 49 12.45 4.01 -8.00
CA ARG A 49 10.99 3.99 -8.09
C ARG A 49 10.48 2.92 -9.06
N ASP A 50 11.03 2.84 -10.26
CA ASP A 50 10.59 1.87 -11.27
C ASP A 50 10.81 0.42 -10.82
N ASP A 51 11.93 0.15 -10.16
CA ASP A 51 12.25 -1.19 -9.66
C ASP A 51 11.32 -1.61 -8.52
N VAL A 52 11.01 -0.67 -7.61
CA VAL A 52 10.04 -0.91 -6.53
C VAL A 52 8.62 -1.05 -7.06
N LEU A 53 8.22 -0.26 -8.06
CA LEU A 53 6.91 -0.41 -8.71
C LEU A 53 6.78 -1.78 -9.39
N ARG A 54 7.82 -2.27 -10.07
CA ARG A 54 7.84 -3.64 -10.59
C ARG A 54 7.69 -4.67 -9.48
N ALA A 55 8.41 -4.52 -8.37
CA ALA A 55 8.27 -5.41 -7.22
C ALA A 55 6.83 -5.44 -6.66
N LEU A 56 6.16 -4.29 -6.65
CA LEU A 56 4.77 -4.16 -6.22
C LEU A 56 3.81 -4.90 -7.17
N PHE A 57 3.96 -4.70 -8.49
CA PHE A 57 3.08 -5.34 -9.49
C PHE A 57 3.35 -6.84 -9.69
N ASP A 58 4.59 -7.28 -9.50
CA ASP A 58 4.97 -8.68 -9.71
C ASP A 58 4.71 -9.57 -8.47
N CYS A 59 4.29 -9.00 -7.33
CA CYS A 59 4.00 -9.76 -6.12
C CYS A 59 2.68 -10.54 -6.28
N PRO A 60 2.68 -11.88 -6.37
CA PRO A 60 1.47 -12.65 -6.68
C PRO A 60 0.38 -12.56 -5.60
N VAL A 61 0.79 -12.27 -4.36
CA VAL A 61 -0.10 -12.13 -3.20
C VAL A 61 -0.31 -10.67 -2.80
N HIS A 62 0.23 -9.71 -3.56
CA HIS A 62 0.07 -8.28 -3.35
C HIS A 62 0.44 -7.83 -1.91
N ALA A 63 1.51 -8.42 -1.36
CA ALA A 63 1.97 -8.13 0.00
C ALA A 63 2.69 -6.77 0.13
N ILE A 64 2.95 -6.06 -0.98
CA ILE A 64 3.64 -4.77 -1.00
C ILE A 64 2.63 -3.70 -1.41
N VAL A 65 2.57 -2.61 -0.66
CA VAL A 65 1.69 -1.46 -0.94
C VAL A 65 2.48 -0.17 -0.89
N GLU A 66 2.11 0.77 -1.76
CA GLU A 66 2.54 2.17 -1.65
C GLU A 66 1.70 2.86 -0.56
N ILE A 67 2.36 3.64 0.30
CA ILE A 67 1.70 4.47 1.30
C ILE A 67 1.98 5.92 0.93
N SER A 68 0.91 6.67 0.73
CA SER A 68 0.98 8.13 0.65
C SER A 68 0.81 8.70 2.05
N ASP A 69 1.71 9.59 2.50
CA ASP A 69 1.56 10.29 3.79
C ASP A 69 0.34 11.24 3.80
N ASN A 70 -0.40 11.33 2.68
CA ASN A 70 -1.46 12.29 2.47
C ASN A 70 -2.56 11.79 1.51
N GLU A 71 -3.50 10.99 2.02
CA GLU A 71 -4.73 10.68 1.27
C GLU A 71 -5.90 11.62 1.64
N PHE A 72 -5.74 12.42 2.71
CA PHE A 72 -6.82 13.20 3.33
C PHE A 72 -6.49 14.69 3.58
N VAL A 73 -5.28 15.17 3.33
CA VAL A 73 -4.93 16.61 3.45
C VAL A 73 -5.56 17.35 2.27
N GLY A 74 -6.72 17.93 2.54
CA GLY A 74 -7.50 18.72 1.58
C GLY A 74 -8.97 18.35 1.55
N GLU A 75 -9.33 17.14 1.97
CA GLU A 75 -10.73 16.76 2.15
C GLU A 75 -11.18 17.23 3.53
N ALA A 76 -11.87 18.37 3.59
CA ALA A 76 -12.61 18.71 4.79
C ALA A 76 -13.59 17.57 5.05
N PRO A 77 -13.72 17.05 6.30
CA PRO A 77 -14.81 16.14 6.61
C PRO A 77 -16.11 16.80 6.10
N PRO A 78 -17.02 16.04 5.45
CA PRO A 78 -18.25 16.62 4.95
C PRO A 78 -18.86 17.40 6.10
N ASN A 79 -18.98 18.71 5.89
CA ASN A 79 -19.35 19.69 6.90
C ASN A 79 -20.51 19.09 7.69
N GLY A 80 -20.32 18.89 9.00
CA GLY A 80 -21.24 18.17 9.88
C GLY A 80 -22.61 18.84 9.85
N THR A 81 -23.39 18.51 8.83
CA THR A 81 -24.80 18.84 8.76
C THR A 81 -25.41 17.79 9.65
N ALA A 82 -25.83 18.22 10.84
CA ALA A 82 -26.57 17.40 11.77
C ALA A 82 -27.61 16.62 10.96
N ALA A 83 -27.39 15.31 10.83
CA ALA A 83 -28.34 14.42 10.17
C ALA A 83 -29.62 14.51 11.00
N THR A 84 -30.63 15.17 10.45
CA THR A 84 -32.01 14.94 10.87
C THR A 84 -32.32 13.48 10.59
N ASP A 85 -32.88 12.84 11.61
CA ASP A 85 -33.10 11.40 11.76
C ASP A 85 -34.25 10.92 10.85
N GLU A 86 -34.06 10.97 9.53
CA GLU A 86 -35.06 10.51 8.56
C GLU A 86 -34.47 10.03 7.24
N ALA A 87 -33.69 8.93 7.31
CA ALA A 87 -33.66 7.83 6.33
C ALA A 87 -32.68 6.75 6.81
N PRO A 88 -33.00 5.44 6.72
CA PRO A 88 -32.06 4.41 7.12
C PRO A 88 -30.82 4.44 6.23
N ALA A 89 -29.67 4.71 6.85
CA ALA A 89 -28.35 4.60 6.28
C ALA A 89 -28.02 3.13 5.98
N PHE A 90 -28.59 2.55 4.92
CA PHE A 90 -28.21 1.22 4.46
C PHE A 90 -28.17 1.02 2.94
N GLU A 91 -28.29 2.06 2.12
CA GLU A 91 -27.90 1.89 0.70
C GLU A 91 -26.38 2.01 0.57
N ALA A 92 -25.74 0.84 0.79
CA ALA A 92 -24.35 0.59 0.55
C ALA A 92 -23.95 1.08 -0.85
N ARG A 93 -23.04 2.06 -0.90
CA ARG A 93 -22.42 2.53 -2.15
C ARG A 93 -21.54 1.47 -2.85
N TRP A 94 -21.43 0.28 -2.27
CA TRP A 94 -20.79 -0.87 -2.88
C TRP A 94 -21.83 -1.94 -3.17
N GLY A 95 -22.44 -1.82 -4.34
CA GLY A 95 -23.36 -2.80 -4.87
C GLY A 95 -22.65 -4.13 -5.07
N PHE A 96 -22.89 -5.06 -4.16
CA PHE A 96 -22.79 -6.49 -4.44
C PHE A 96 -24.18 -7.09 -4.31
N ALA A 97 -24.96 -6.92 -5.36
CA ALA A 97 -26.04 -7.83 -5.68
C ALA A 97 -25.41 -9.01 -6.44
N GLN A 98 -25.38 -10.19 -5.84
CA GLN A 98 -25.91 -11.46 -6.39
C GLN A 98 -26.18 -12.44 -5.25
#